data_AF-A0A1A2FQQ2-F1
#
_entry.id   AF-A0A1A2FQQ2-F1
#
_cell.length_a   1.000
_cell.length_b   1.000
_cell.length_c   1.000
_cell.angle_alpha   90.00
_cell.angle_beta   90.00
_cell.angle_gamma   90.00
#
_symmetry.space_group_name_H-M   'P 1'
#
loop_
_entity.id
_entity.type
_entity.pdbx_description
1 polymer ?
#
loop_
_entity_poly.entity_id
_entity_poly.type
_entity_poly.pdbx_seq_one_letter_code
_entity_poly.pdbx_strand_id
1 'polypeptide(L)'
;MKFSNFARMHWAAFRALLVMTVIAGLAYPAFVWLVGQIPGLHDKAEGSILTAHGKPVGSRLIGQLFTDKDGNPLPQYFQSRPSAAGTGYDPLSTSASNLGPENIVDTAADPSLLAAGKSASDAGFKPSLLTQVCARSAAVGKLEHVDGSRPFCTGGGVGAVLSVMGPRDARGNVIHPTRVVSVNEPCQTTPAPFLNLYEGVRVDCAKYGPTSGEDYSIGQIVPVRGSAPATPAVPADAVTTSGSGLDPDISPAYAEIQIARVATARHVGPDQIRAVVAQYRNGRALGFLGEPTVNVLQLNLQLDRQYPVPS
;
A
#
# COMPACT_ATOMS: atom_id res chain seq x y z
N MET A 1 6.60 -21.28 -56.71
CA MET A 1 7.69 -21.82 -55.85
C MET A 1 7.74 -23.33 -55.98
N LYS A 2 8.93 -23.95 -56.09
CA LYS A 2 9.06 -25.42 -56.17
C LYS A 2 8.73 -26.04 -54.80
N PHE A 3 7.76 -26.94 -54.75
CA PHE A 3 7.28 -27.62 -53.52
C PHE A 3 8.43 -28.25 -52.70
N SER A 4 9.46 -28.78 -53.36
CA SER A 4 10.67 -29.31 -52.72
C SER A 4 11.45 -28.27 -51.90
N ASN A 5 11.58 -27.03 -52.41
CA ASN A 5 12.25 -25.96 -51.66
C ASN A 5 11.42 -25.52 -50.44
N PHE A 6 10.10 -25.52 -50.58
CA PHE A 6 9.18 -25.25 -49.48
C PHE A 6 9.31 -26.31 -48.37
N ALA A 7 9.24 -27.60 -48.73
CA ALA A 7 9.36 -28.71 -47.77
C ALA A 7 10.71 -28.71 -47.02
N ARG A 8 11.83 -28.50 -47.74
CA ARG A 8 13.17 -28.45 -47.12
C ARG A 8 13.32 -27.31 -46.13
N MET A 9 12.79 -26.12 -46.46
CA MET A 9 12.85 -24.95 -45.59
C MET A 9 12.02 -25.16 -44.31
N HIS A 10 10.79 -25.68 -44.44
CA HIS A 10 9.93 -25.93 -43.29
C HIS A 10 10.47 -27.03 -42.38
N TRP A 11 11.12 -28.04 -42.96
CA TRP A 11 11.78 -29.09 -42.19
C TRP A 11 13.00 -28.59 -41.43
N ALA A 12 13.82 -27.73 -42.05
CA ALA A 12 14.94 -27.08 -41.35
C ALA A 12 14.43 -26.18 -40.20
N ALA A 13 13.36 -25.42 -40.43
CA ALA A 13 12.73 -24.61 -39.39
C ALA A 13 12.16 -25.47 -38.25
N PHE A 14 11.49 -26.57 -38.56
CA PHE A 14 10.97 -27.50 -37.56
C PHE A 14 12.07 -28.15 -36.73
N ARG A 15 13.17 -28.58 -37.35
CA ARG A 15 14.34 -29.09 -36.62
C ARG A 15 14.94 -28.04 -35.71
N ALA A 16 15.10 -26.80 -36.19
CA ALA A 16 15.61 -25.70 -35.39
C ALA A 16 14.69 -25.43 -34.18
N LEU A 17 13.37 -25.44 -34.39
CA LEU A 17 12.38 -25.34 -33.31
C LEU A 17 12.55 -26.46 -32.28
N LEU A 18 12.63 -27.73 -32.71
CA LEU A 18 12.81 -28.86 -31.78
C LEU A 18 14.11 -28.76 -30.99
N VAL A 19 15.22 -28.43 -31.64
CA VAL A 19 16.52 -28.26 -30.99
C VAL A 19 16.46 -27.13 -29.97
N MET A 20 15.90 -25.96 -30.33
CA MET A 20 15.78 -24.84 -29.41
C MET A 20 14.81 -25.13 -28.26
N THR A 21 13.74 -25.89 -28.48
CA THR A 21 12.85 -26.34 -27.40
C THR A 21 13.56 -27.26 -26.42
N VAL A 22 14.38 -28.21 -26.88
CA VAL A 22 15.16 -29.07 -26.00
C VAL A 22 16.20 -28.26 -25.23
N ILE A 23 16.92 -27.36 -25.91
CA ILE A 23 17.96 -26.54 -25.27
C ILE A 23 17.35 -25.59 -24.25
N ALA A 24 16.37 -24.78 -24.61
CA ALA A 24 15.81 -23.74 -23.74
C ALA A 24 14.77 -24.27 -22.75
N GLY A 25 14.07 -25.36 -23.08
CA GLY A 25 13.02 -25.93 -22.24
C GLY A 25 13.48 -27.06 -21.31
N LEU A 26 14.57 -27.77 -21.63
CA LEU A 26 15.07 -28.88 -20.83
C LEU A 26 16.51 -28.68 -20.36
N ALA A 27 17.45 -28.52 -21.30
CA ALA A 27 18.87 -28.47 -20.96
C ALA A 27 19.21 -27.27 -20.08
N TYR A 28 18.72 -26.07 -20.44
CA TYR A 28 18.98 -24.84 -19.69
C TYR A 28 18.33 -24.84 -18.29
N PRO A 29 17.03 -25.15 -18.10
CA PRO A 29 16.44 -25.21 -16.77
C PRO A 29 17.08 -26.26 -15.87
N ALA A 30 17.41 -27.45 -16.40
CA ALA A 30 18.10 -28.49 -15.63
C ALA A 30 19.51 -28.06 -15.20
N PHE A 31 20.24 -27.37 -16.09
CA PHE A 31 21.54 -26.80 -15.76
C PHE A 31 21.45 -25.73 -14.67
N VAL A 32 20.50 -24.78 -14.78
CA VAL A 32 20.30 -23.73 -13.76
C VAL A 32 19.89 -24.35 -12.42
N TRP A 33 19.02 -25.36 -12.42
CA TRP A 33 18.64 -26.09 -11.22
C TRP A 33 19.85 -26.78 -10.55
N LEU A 34 20.70 -27.45 -11.33
CA LEU A 34 21.94 -28.06 -10.82
C LEU A 34 22.87 -27.04 -10.18
N VAL A 35 23.05 -25.88 -10.81
CA VAL A 35 23.85 -24.77 -10.24
C VAL A 35 23.22 -24.28 -8.93
N GLY A 36 21.89 -24.25 -8.84
CA GLY A 36 21.17 -23.91 -7.61
C GLY A 36 21.47 -24.85 -6.44
N GLN A 37 21.88 -26.10 -6.69
CA GLN A 37 22.22 -27.07 -5.64
C GLN A 37 23.61 -26.83 -5.00
N ILE A 38 24.40 -25.89 -5.53
CA ILE A 38 25.72 -25.59 -4.98
C ILE A 38 25.58 -24.99 -3.55
N PRO A 39 26.41 -25.44 -2.58
CA PRO A 39 26.41 -24.87 -1.23
C PRO A 39 26.54 -23.34 -1.24
N GLY A 40 25.65 -22.66 -0.50
CA GLY A 40 25.55 -21.19 -0.47
C GLY A 40 24.58 -20.58 -1.50
N LEU A 41 24.15 -21.35 -2.52
CA LEU A 41 23.07 -20.97 -3.43
C LEU A 41 21.77 -21.72 -3.14
N HIS A 42 21.87 -22.94 -2.60
CA HIS A 42 20.72 -23.81 -2.32
C HIS A 42 19.63 -23.13 -1.51
N ASP A 43 19.97 -22.48 -0.39
CA ASP A 43 18.98 -21.79 0.45
C ASP A 43 18.20 -20.70 -0.31
N LYS A 44 18.85 -20.05 -1.29
CA LYS A 44 18.21 -19.03 -2.14
C LYS A 44 17.31 -19.67 -3.18
N ALA A 45 17.74 -20.79 -3.76
CA ALA A 45 16.97 -21.56 -4.74
C ALA A 45 15.70 -22.16 -4.12
N GLU A 46 15.76 -22.59 -2.86
CA GLU A 46 14.62 -23.10 -2.08
C GLU A 46 13.75 -21.99 -1.46
N GLY A 47 13.95 -20.74 -1.88
CA GLY A 47 13.08 -19.62 -1.50
C GLY A 47 13.44 -18.89 -0.21
N SER A 48 14.64 -19.11 0.35
CA SER A 48 15.15 -18.38 1.53
C SER A 48 14.24 -18.48 2.76
N ILE A 49 13.80 -19.69 3.07
CA ILE A 49 12.83 -19.97 4.14
C ILE A 49 13.43 -19.68 5.52
N LEU A 50 12.66 -18.97 6.35
CA LEU A 50 12.96 -18.69 7.74
C LEU A 50 12.18 -19.65 8.64
N THR A 51 12.82 -20.13 9.70
CA THR A 51 12.23 -21.06 10.66
C THR A 51 12.19 -20.49 12.07
N ALA A 52 11.12 -20.81 12.80
CA ALA A 52 10.98 -20.56 14.23
C ALA A 52 10.53 -21.85 14.91
N HIS A 53 11.20 -22.23 16.01
CA HIS A 53 10.93 -23.48 16.74
C HIS A 53 10.87 -24.73 15.85
N GLY A 54 11.75 -24.81 14.84
CA GLY A 54 11.82 -25.93 13.89
C GLY A 54 10.72 -25.96 12.83
N LYS A 55 9.82 -24.96 12.79
CA LYS A 55 8.75 -24.85 11.79
C LYS A 55 9.05 -23.73 10.79
N PRO A 56 8.76 -23.91 9.49
CA PRO A 56 8.84 -22.83 8.52
C PRO A 56 7.76 -21.78 8.81
N VAL A 57 8.17 -20.53 8.93
CA VAL A 57 7.27 -19.40 9.26
C VAL A 57 7.14 -18.39 8.13
N GLY A 58 8.04 -18.43 7.14
CA GLY A 58 7.97 -17.54 5.98
C GLY A 58 9.26 -17.56 5.17
N SER A 59 9.39 -16.60 4.26
CA SER A 59 10.62 -16.35 3.49
C SER A 59 11.18 -14.99 3.86
N ARG A 60 12.51 -14.85 3.83
CA ARG A 60 13.16 -13.53 3.93
C ARG A 60 12.68 -12.56 2.84
N LEU A 61 12.19 -13.07 1.71
CA LEU A 61 11.82 -12.29 0.53
C LEU A 61 10.33 -11.92 0.48
N ILE A 62 9.52 -12.38 1.43
CA ILE A 62 8.06 -12.22 1.40
C ILE A 62 7.60 -11.56 2.70
N GLY A 63 6.94 -10.40 2.57
CA GLY A 63 6.30 -9.72 3.68
C GLY A 63 5.07 -10.44 4.22
N GLN A 64 4.67 -10.10 5.44
CA GLN A 64 3.52 -10.70 6.11
C GLN A 64 2.68 -9.63 6.81
N LEU A 65 1.41 -9.96 7.06
CA LEU A 65 0.55 -9.19 7.94
C LEU A 65 0.88 -9.54 9.40
N PHE A 66 1.05 -8.50 10.23
CA PHE A 66 1.24 -8.63 11.67
C PHE A 66 0.01 -8.09 12.41
N THR A 67 -1.15 -8.59 12.03
CA THR A 67 -2.46 -8.21 12.58
C THR A 67 -3.14 -9.40 13.26
N ASP A 68 -4.09 -9.12 14.15
CA ASP A 68 -5.00 -10.14 14.68
C ASP A 68 -6.07 -10.55 13.65
N LYS A 69 -6.97 -11.44 14.07
CA LYS A 69 -8.10 -11.95 13.26
C LYS A 69 -9.10 -10.86 12.84
N ASP A 70 -9.15 -9.75 13.57
CA ASP A 70 -10.06 -8.63 13.31
C ASP A 70 -9.36 -7.52 12.50
N GLY A 71 -8.09 -7.74 12.11
CA GLY A 71 -7.29 -6.80 11.33
C GLY A 71 -6.59 -5.73 12.16
N ASN A 72 -6.62 -5.81 13.50
CA ASN A 72 -5.92 -4.85 14.34
C ASN A 72 -4.42 -5.16 14.39
N PRO A 73 -3.54 -4.15 14.34
CA PRO A 73 -2.10 -4.35 14.39
C PRO A 73 -1.66 -4.91 15.75
N LEU A 74 -0.86 -5.96 15.72
CA LEU A 74 -0.31 -6.57 16.94
C LEU A 74 0.74 -5.63 17.56
N PRO A 75 0.60 -5.21 18.84
CA PRO A 75 1.45 -4.20 19.47
C PRO A 75 2.92 -4.61 19.57
N GLN A 76 3.20 -5.91 19.70
CA GLN A 76 4.54 -6.46 19.85
C GLN A 76 5.35 -6.58 18.55
N TYR A 77 4.72 -6.38 17.40
CA TYR A 77 5.34 -6.58 16.10
C TYR A 77 5.44 -5.29 15.30
N PHE A 78 6.56 -5.17 14.59
CA PHE A 78 6.71 -4.20 13.53
C PHE A 78 5.72 -4.52 12.42
N GLN A 79 5.03 -3.48 11.95
CA GLN A 79 4.04 -3.51 10.90
C GLN A 79 4.72 -3.29 9.56
N SER A 80 4.39 -4.16 8.61
CA SER A 80 4.81 -4.06 7.22
C SER A 80 4.07 -2.91 6.51
N ARG A 81 4.46 -2.65 5.26
CA ARG A 81 3.73 -1.71 4.40
C ARG A 81 2.29 -2.20 4.15
N PRO A 82 1.35 -1.33 3.76
CA PRO A 82 0.08 -1.77 3.22
C PRO A 82 0.28 -2.68 1.99
N SER A 83 -0.54 -3.72 1.86
CA SER A 83 -0.52 -4.63 0.70
C SER A 83 -1.83 -4.52 -0.10
N ALA A 84 -1.72 -4.62 -1.42
CA ALA A 84 -2.84 -4.73 -2.34
C ALA A 84 -3.05 -6.17 -2.86
N ALA A 85 -2.25 -7.13 -2.39
CA ALA A 85 -2.31 -8.53 -2.86
C ALA A 85 -3.37 -9.32 -2.07
N GLY A 86 -4.45 -9.73 -2.76
CA GLY A 86 -5.53 -10.55 -2.19
C GLY A 86 -6.14 -9.94 -0.93
N THR A 87 -6.20 -10.73 0.15
CA THR A 87 -6.65 -10.30 1.49
C THR A 87 -5.54 -9.63 2.32
N GLY A 88 -4.43 -9.26 1.68
CA GLY A 88 -3.24 -8.67 2.28
C GLY A 88 -2.09 -9.67 2.37
N TYR A 89 -1.02 -9.40 1.63
CA TYR A 89 0.16 -10.26 1.51
C TYR A 89 -0.11 -11.69 1.01
N ASP A 90 -1.13 -11.87 0.15
CA ASP A 90 -1.42 -13.16 -0.47
C ASP A 90 -0.46 -13.48 -1.62
N PRO A 91 0.41 -14.52 -1.51
CA PRO A 91 1.36 -14.88 -2.55
C PRO A 91 0.72 -15.42 -3.83
N LEU A 92 -0.55 -15.84 -3.79
CA LEU A 92 -1.30 -16.28 -4.95
C LEU A 92 -1.95 -15.11 -5.72
N SER A 93 -1.93 -13.90 -5.14
CA SER A 93 -2.59 -12.71 -5.66
C SER A 93 -1.63 -11.51 -5.78
N THR A 94 -0.34 -11.78 -6.06
CA THR A 94 0.71 -10.76 -6.22
C THR A 94 0.26 -9.62 -7.15
N SER A 95 0.10 -8.42 -6.60
CA SER A 95 -0.46 -7.27 -7.32
C SER A 95 -0.19 -5.93 -6.62
N ALA A 96 -0.29 -4.86 -7.41
CA ALA A 96 -0.25 -3.48 -6.96
C ALA A 96 -1.65 -2.88 -6.96
N SER A 97 -1.84 -1.77 -6.24
CA SER A 97 -3.12 -1.04 -6.24
C SER A 97 -3.47 -0.40 -7.59
N ASN A 98 -2.46 -0.05 -8.41
CA ASN A 98 -2.61 0.58 -9.73
C ASN A 98 -3.44 1.88 -9.73
N LEU A 99 -3.58 2.55 -8.59
CA LEU A 99 -4.25 3.85 -8.50
C LEU A 99 -3.28 4.97 -8.90
N GLY A 100 -3.72 5.85 -9.81
CA GLY A 100 -2.95 7.01 -10.23
C GLY A 100 -2.98 8.16 -9.22
N PRO A 101 -2.05 9.14 -9.32
CA PRO A 101 -1.98 10.28 -8.40
C PRO A 101 -3.23 11.18 -8.46
N GLU A 102 -3.96 11.20 -9.58
CA GLU A 102 -5.21 11.96 -9.75
C GLU A 102 -6.43 11.24 -9.15
N ASN A 103 -6.27 10.05 -8.59
CA ASN A 103 -7.34 9.34 -7.90
C ASN A 103 -7.56 9.94 -6.51
N ILE A 104 -8.26 11.07 -6.45
CA ILE A 104 -8.45 11.87 -5.23
C ILE A 104 -9.91 11.97 -4.75
N VAL A 105 -10.87 11.49 -5.55
CA VAL A 105 -12.31 11.52 -5.23
C VAL A 105 -12.81 10.10 -4.95
N ASP A 106 -13.48 9.93 -3.82
CA ASP A 106 -14.04 8.65 -3.39
C ASP A 106 -15.25 8.26 -4.26
N THR A 107 -15.40 6.97 -4.51
CA THR A 107 -16.65 6.43 -5.07
C THR A 107 -17.63 6.21 -3.94
N ALA A 108 -18.76 6.91 -3.95
CA ALA A 108 -19.78 6.79 -2.93
C ALA A 108 -20.46 5.41 -2.93
N ALA A 109 -20.86 4.94 -1.75
CA ALA A 109 -21.75 3.79 -1.62
C ALA A 109 -23.16 4.13 -2.10
N ASP A 110 -23.85 3.14 -2.65
CA ASP A 110 -25.28 3.17 -2.91
C ASP A 110 -26.04 3.22 -1.57
N PRO A 111 -26.73 4.32 -1.25
CA PRO A 111 -27.39 4.46 0.03
C PRO A 111 -28.70 3.67 0.12
N SER A 112 -29.25 3.15 -0.98
CA SER A 112 -30.33 2.16 -0.89
C SER A 112 -29.83 0.85 -0.24
N LEU A 113 -28.60 0.45 -0.56
CA LEU A 113 -27.94 -0.70 0.03
C LEU A 113 -27.50 -0.43 1.48
N LEU A 114 -27.00 0.77 1.77
CA LEU A 114 -26.71 1.18 3.16
C LEU A 114 -27.98 1.18 4.03
N ALA A 115 -29.09 1.71 3.52
CA ALA A 115 -30.38 1.70 4.23
C ALA A 115 -30.90 0.27 4.45
N ALA A 116 -30.56 -0.67 3.57
CA ALA A 116 -30.83 -2.10 3.71
C ALA A 116 -29.86 -2.83 4.67
N GLY A 117 -28.97 -2.10 5.35
CA GLY A 117 -28.03 -2.65 6.33
C GLY A 117 -26.79 -3.33 5.73
N LYS A 118 -26.49 -3.10 4.44
CA LYS A 118 -25.25 -3.59 3.82
C LYS A 118 -24.05 -2.78 4.30
N SER A 119 -22.87 -3.41 4.29
CA SER A 119 -21.61 -2.70 4.55
C SER A 119 -21.33 -1.67 3.46
N ALA A 120 -20.51 -0.65 3.75
CA ALA A 120 -20.15 0.37 2.76
C ALA A 120 -19.50 -0.24 1.52
N SER A 121 -18.62 -1.24 1.69
CA SER A 121 -17.99 -1.94 0.56
C SER A 121 -18.99 -2.73 -0.28
N ASP A 122 -19.95 -3.41 0.35
CA ASP A 122 -21.01 -4.14 -0.37
C ASP A 122 -21.97 -3.19 -1.08
N ALA A 123 -22.12 -1.98 -0.56
CA ALA A 123 -22.83 -0.88 -1.19
C ALA A 123 -22.03 -0.21 -2.32
N GLY A 124 -20.81 -0.68 -2.64
CA GLY A 124 -20.01 -0.17 -3.75
C GLY A 124 -19.11 1.02 -3.41
N PHE A 125 -18.98 1.39 -2.13
CA PHE A 125 -18.01 2.40 -1.71
C PHE A 125 -16.59 1.96 -2.06
N LYS A 126 -15.83 2.84 -2.71
CA LYS A 126 -14.41 2.63 -2.99
C LYS A 126 -13.63 3.89 -2.63
N PRO A 127 -12.74 3.84 -1.63
CA PRO A 127 -11.94 4.99 -1.27
C PRO A 127 -10.90 5.26 -2.36
N SER A 128 -10.72 6.53 -2.67
CA SER A 128 -9.66 7.04 -3.53
C SER A 128 -8.28 6.77 -2.93
N LEU A 129 -7.23 6.87 -3.74
CA LEU A 129 -5.85 6.79 -3.27
C LEU A 129 -5.59 7.83 -2.18
N LEU A 130 -6.09 9.06 -2.38
CA LEU A 130 -5.92 10.13 -1.39
C LEU A 130 -6.57 9.75 -0.05
N THR A 131 -7.82 9.30 -0.05
CA THR A 131 -8.50 8.85 1.17
C THR A 131 -7.80 7.65 1.80
N GLN A 132 -7.32 6.68 1.02
CA GLN A 132 -6.54 5.56 1.55
C GLN A 132 -5.26 6.03 2.26
N VAL A 133 -4.54 6.98 1.67
CA VAL A 133 -3.32 7.57 2.27
C VAL A 133 -3.64 8.33 3.55
N CYS A 134 -4.71 9.14 3.53
CA CYS A 134 -5.14 9.91 4.69
C CYS A 134 -5.56 9.01 5.85
N ALA A 135 -6.38 7.99 5.58
CA ALA A 135 -6.89 7.08 6.59
C ALA A 135 -5.76 6.27 7.22
N ARG A 136 -4.82 5.75 6.39
CA ARG A 136 -3.64 5.03 6.88
C ARG A 136 -2.73 5.93 7.70
N SER A 137 -2.51 7.17 7.27
CA SER A 137 -1.67 8.13 8.00
C SER A 137 -2.26 8.45 9.37
N ALA A 138 -3.58 8.69 9.45
CA ALA A 138 -4.27 8.93 10.71
C ALA A 138 -4.21 7.69 11.62
N ALA A 139 -4.41 6.49 11.06
CA ALA A 139 -4.32 5.23 11.81
C ALA A 139 -2.92 4.98 12.37
N VAL A 140 -1.86 5.15 11.56
CA VAL A 140 -0.46 5.00 11.99
C VAL A 140 -0.10 6.08 13.02
N GLY A 141 -0.48 7.33 12.80
CA GLY A 141 -0.26 8.42 13.76
C GLY A 141 -0.89 8.12 15.12
N LYS A 142 -2.11 7.60 15.13
CA LYS A 142 -2.79 7.15 16.35
C LYS A 142 -2.09 5.96 17.01
N LEU A 143 -1.68 4.96 16.22
CA LEU A 143 -1.05 3.74 16.73
C LEU A 143 0.32 4.00 17.36
N GLU A 144 1.13 4.84 16.71
CA GLU A 144 2.51 5.12 17.11
C GLU A 144 2.65 6.40 17.95
N HIS A 145 1.53 7.06 18.26
CA HIS A 145 1.48 8.33 18.98
C HIS A 145 2.34 9.45 18.35
N VAL A 146 2.30 9.55 17.01
CA VAL A 146 2.96 10.60 16.22
C VAL A 146 1.94 11.43 15.44
N ASP A 147 2.37 12.57 14.90
CA ASP A 147 1.49 13.40 14.06
C ASP A 147 1.11 12.66 12.76
N GLY A 148 -0.15 12.25 12.65
CA GLY A 148 -0.72 11.60 11.48
C GLY A 148 -1.17 12.56 10.37
N SER A 149 -1.07 13.89 10.59
CA SER A 149 -1.57 14.90 9.66
C SER A 149 -0.79 14.92 8.34
N ARG A 150 -1.49 15.25 7.25
CA ARG A 150 -0.91 15.34 5.89
C ARG A 150 -1.52 16.50 5.12
N PRO A 151 -0.76 17.12 4.18
CA PRO A 151 -1.18 18.36 3.54
C PRO A 151 -2.52 18.30 2.80
N PHE A 152 -2.97 17.16 2.30
CA PHE A 152 -4.23 17.06 1.53
C PHE A 152 -5.27 16.20 2.24
N CYS A 153 -5.18 16.08 3.56
CA CYS A 153 -6.06 15.25 4.37
C CYS A 153 -6.89 16.11 5.32
N THR A 154 -8.15 15.73 5.52
CA THR A 154 -9.01 16.33 6.54
C THR A 154 -8.68 15.76 7.91
N GLY A 155 -9.17 16.40 8.97
CA GLY A 155 -9.07 15.87 10.33
C GLY A 155 -9.81 14.53 10.52
N GLY A 156 -10.78 14.22 9.65
CA GLY A 156 -11.50 12.95 9.64
C GLY A 156 -10.74 11.80 8.96
N GLY A 157 -9.55 12.05 8.42
CA GLY A 157 -8.74 11.02 7.77
C GLY A 157 -9.16 10.68 6.33
N VAL A 158 -9.93 11.55 5.67
CA VAL A 158 -10.27 11.44 4.23
C VAL A 158 -9.54 12.51 3.42
N GLY A 159 -9.55 12.40 2.09
CA GLY A 159 -8.94 13.42 1.22
C GLY A 159 -9.68 14.76 1.29
N ALA A 160 -8.95 15.86 1.49
CA ALA A 160 -9.50 17.22 1.50
C ALA A 160 -9.75 17.69 0.05
N VAL A 161 -10.92 17.36 -0.50
CA VAL A 161 -11.24 17.63 -1.91
C VAL A 161 -12.59 18.31 -2.04
N LEU A 162 -12.61 19.39 -2.83
CA LEU A 162 -13.80 20.16 -3.15
C LEU A 162 -14.22 19.92 -4.60
N SER A 163 -15.52 19.90 -4.85
CA SER A 163 -16.11 20.15 -6.16
C SER A 163 -16.64 21.59 -6.17
N VAL A 164 -15.95 22.45 -6.93
CA VAL A 164 -16.25 23.87 -7.06
C VAL A 164 -17.05 24.08 -8.34
N MET A 165 -18.26 24.61 -8.23
CA MET A 165 -19.15 24.85 -9.37
C MET A 165 -19.35 26.36 -9.58
N GLY A 166 -19.43 26.77 -10.84
CA GLY A 166 -19.63 28.16 -11.23
C GLY A 166 -19.25 28.40 -12.69
N PRO A 167 -19.37 29.65 -13.18
CA PRO A 167 -18.89 30.05 -14.51
C PRO A 167 -17.40 29.73 -14.66
N ARG A 168 -17.01 29.24 -15.85
CA ARG A 168 -15.64 28.85 -16.16
C ARG A 168 -14.98 29.81 -17.14
N ASP A 169 -13.68 30.01 -16.99
CA ASP A 169 -12.85 30.70 -17.97
C ASP A 169 -12.52 29.80 -19.19
N ALA A 170 -11.77 30.35 -20.15
CA ALA A 170 -11.34 29.61 -21.35
C ALA A 170 -10.37 28.44 -21.06
N ARG A 171 -9.81 28.35 -19.85
CA ARG A 171 -8.94 27.27 -19.38
C ARG A 171 -9.70 26.21 -18.58
N GLY A 172 -11.00 26.42 -18.36
CA GLY A 172 -11.86 25.54 -17.59
C GLY A 172 -11.82 25.80 -16.08
N ASN A 173 -11.16 26.85 -15.59
CA ASN A 173 -11.16 27.19 -14.16
C ASN A 173 -12.45 27.91 -13.78
N VAL A 174 -12.99 27.61 -12.61
CA VAL A 174 -14.13 28.33 -12.04
C VAL A 174 -13.64 29.68 -11.53
N ILE A 175 -14.22 30.77 -12.05
CA ILE A 175 -13.83 32.15 -11.72
C ILE A 175 -14.70 32.79 -10.64
N HIS A 176 -15.95 32.33 -10.54
CA HIS A 176 -16.92 32.82 -9.56
C HIS A 176 -17.67 31.61 -8.99
N PRO A 177 -17.17 30.99 -7.92
CA PRO A 177 -17.86 29.88 -7.29
C PRO A 177 -19.29 30.27 -6.91
N THR A 178 -20.24 29.41 -7.23
CA THR A 178 -21.66 29.55 -6.86
C THR A 178 -22.08 28.44 -5.90
N ARG A 179 -21.43 27.28 -5.98
CA ARG A 179 -21.63 26.15 -5.07
C ARG A 179 -20.32 25.42 -4.86
N VAL A 180 -20.04 25.04 -3.61
CA VAL A 180 -18.84 24.30 -3.24
C VAL A 180 -19.22 23.13 -2.36
N VAL A 181 -18.78 21.93 -2.72
CA VAL A 181 -19.11 20.68 -2.00
C VAL A 181 -17.84 19.93 -1.62
N SER A 182 -17.72 19.51 -0.37
CA SER A 182 -16.69 18.56 0.09
C SER A 182 -17.05 17.14 -0.35
N VAL A 183 -16.36 16.62 -1.37
CA VAL A 183 -16.77 15.40 -2.07
C VAL A 183 -16.32 14.10 -1.41
N ASN A 184 -15.37 14.13 -0.49
CA ASN A 184 -14.98 12.93 0.26
C ASN A 184 -15.60 12.89 1.67
N GLU A 185 -16.48 13.84 1.98
CA GLU A 185 -17.15 13.96 3.28
C GLU A 185 -18.67 13.92 3.11
N PRO A 186 -19.28 12.71 3.14
CA PRO A 186 -20.72 12.55 3.07
C PRO A 186 -21.41 13.20 4.26
N CYS A 187 -22.53 13.89 4.03
CA CYS A 187 -23.33 14.52 5.09
C CYS A 187 -23.86 13.51 6.13
N GLN A 188 -24.00 12.24 5.76
CA GLN A 188 -24.48 11.19 6.66
C GLN A 188 -23.49 10.89 7.79
N THR A 189 -22.20 11.05 7.52
CA THR A 189 -21.11 10.72 8.46
C THR A 189 -20.33 11.96 8.89
N THR A 190 -20.56 13.10 8.26
CA THR A 190 -19.81 14.34 8.49
C THR A 190 -20.71 15.43 9.05
N PRO A 191 -20.57 15.80 10.34
CA PRO A 191 -21.37 16.85 10.95
C PRO A 191 -21.09 18.25 10.37
N ALA A 192 -19.83 18.51 10.03
CA ALA A 192 -19.37 19.76 9.43
C ALA A 192 -18.18 19.48 8.51
N PRO A 193 -18.15 20.05 7.28
CA PRO A 193 -17.02 19.87 6.38
C PRO A 193 -15.71 20.44 6.93
N PHE A 194 -14.58 19.98 6.39
CA PHE A 194 -13.24 20.44 6.82
C PHE A 194 -12.98 21.94 6.58
N LEU A 195 -13.75 22.58 5.69
CA LEU A 195 -13.76 24.03 5.46
C LEU A 195 -15.18 24.57 5.60
N ASN A 196 -15.32 25.76 6.18
CA ASN A 196 -16.61 26.44 6.26
C ASN A 196 -16.92 27.28 5.01
N LEU A 197 -15.89 27.90 4.42
CA LEU A 197 -15.98 28.82 3.30
C LEU A 197 -14.83 28.54 2.32
N TYR A 198 -15.11 28.66 1.03
CA TYR A 198 -14.14 28.64 -0.06
C TYR A 198 -14.45 29.81 -0.99
N GLU A 199 -13.53 30.75 -1.14
CA GLU A 199 -13.69 31.96 -1.97
C GLU A 199 -15.02 32.72 -1.70
N GLY A 200 -15.44 32.77 -0.44
CA GLY A 200 -16.68 33.45 -0.02
C GLY A 200 -17.96 32.62 -0.13
N VAL A 201 -17.90 31.40 -0.65
CA VAL A 201 -19.04 30.47 -0.75
C VAL A 201 -18.98 29.43 0.37
N ARG A 202 -20.12 29.14 0.99
CA ARG A 202 -20.23 28.08 2.01
C ARG A 202 -19.91 26.73 1.37
N VAL A 203 -19.10 25.94 2.07
CA VAL A 203 -18.84 24.55 1.68
C VAL A 203 -19.90 23.66 2.31
N ASP A 204 -20.60 22.89 1.48
CA ASP A 204 -21.54 21.87 1.93
C ASP A 204 -20.88 20.48 1.92
N CYS A 205 -21.35 19.56 2.75
CA CYS A 205 -20.99 18.15 2.65
C CYS A 205 -21.69 17.49 1.44
N ALA A 206 -21.13 16.38 0.96
CA ALA A 206 -21.71 15.67 -0.17
C ALA A 206 -22.95 14.85 0.22
N LYS A 207 -24.00 14.91 -0.60
CA LYS A 207 -25.24 14.16 -0.46
C LYS A 207 -25.33 13.10 -1.54
N TYR A 208 -25.02 11.87 -1.16
CA TYR A 208 -25.15 10.72 -2.04
C TYR A 208 -26.52 10.05 -1.89
N GLY A 209 -27.14 9.68 -3.02
CA GLY A 209 -28.24 8.73 -3.06
C GLY A 209 -29.20 8.78 -4.25
N PRO A 210 -30.10 7.80 -4.36
CA PRO A 210 -31.01 7.67 -5.50
C PRO A 210 -31.96 8.86 -5.64
N THR A 211 -32.16 9.62 -4.57
CA THR A 211 -32.97 10.85 -4.53
C THR A 211 -32.15 12.13 -4.64
N SER A 212 -30.82 12.08 -4.50
CA SER A 212 -30.01 13.30 -4.59
C SER A 212 -29.80 13.71 -6.04
N GLY A 213 -29.58 12.76 -6.95
CA GLY A 213 -29.28 13.04 -8.37
C GLY A 213 -28.08 13.97 -8.56
N GLU A 214 -27.28 14.19 -7.50
CA GLU A 214 -26.23 15.20 -7.50
C GLU A 214 -24.96 14.59 -8.07
N ASP A 215 -24.59 15.04 -9.26
CA ASP A 215 -23.32 14.73 -9.88
C ASP A 215 -22.31 15.83 -9.55
N TYR A 216 -21.34 15.52 -8.68
CA TYR A 216 -20.27 16.45 -8.32
C TYR A 216 -19.10 16.46 -9.31
N SER A 217 -19.09 15.57 -10.32
CA SER A 217 -18.06 15.56 -11.35
C SER A 217 -18.15 16.76 -12.29
N ILE A 218 -19.29 17.46 -12.30
CA ILE A 218 -19.50 18.69 -13.09
C ILE A 218 -18.67 19.89 -12.58
N GLY A 219 -18.25 19.85 -11.32
CA GLY A 219 -17.45 20.90 -10.70
C GLY A 219 -15.96 20.76 -11.01
N GLN A 220 -15.20 21.84 -10.81
CA GLN A 220 -13.75 21.76 -10.79
C GLN A 220 -13.33 21.04 -9.52
N ILE A 221 -12.64 19.91 -9.66
CA ILE A 221 -12.10 19.17 -8.53
C ILE A 221 -10.85 19.90 -8.03
N VAL A 222 -10.90 20.36 -6.79
CA VAL A 222 -9.83 21.14 -6.16
C VAL A 222 -9.37 20.41 -4.89
N PRO A 223 -8.16 19.80 -4.89
CA PRO A 223 -7.54 19.32 -3.66
C PRO A 223 -7.09 20.51 -2.82
N VAL A 224 -7.50 20.54 -1.56
CA VAL A 224 -7.18 21.63 -0.64
C VAL A 224 -5.97 21.25 0.21
N ARG A 225 -4.96 22.12 0.19
CA ARG A 225 -3.79 21.98 1.05
C ARG A 225 -4.07 22.57 2.43
N GLY A 226 -4.15 21.72 3.45
CA GLY A 226 -4.23 22.10 4.87
C GLY A 226 -2.90 22.53 5.48
N SER A 227 -2.90 22.74 6.79
CA SER A 227 -1.76 23.28 7.57
C SER A 227 -0.72 22.24 8.01
N ALA A 228 -0.85 21.00 7.56
CA ALA A 228 0.09 19.94 7.93
C ALA A 228 1.51 20.25 7.42
N PRO A 229 2.56 19.75 8.11
CA PRO A 229 3.94 19.94 7.68
C PRO A 229 4.19 19.45 6.25
N ALA A 230 5.14 20.09 5.55
CA ALA A 230 5.54 19.65 4.21
C ALA A 230 6.15 18.23 4.21
N THR A 231 6.77 17.84 5.32
CA THR A 231 7.30 16.50 5.59
C THR A 231 6.50 15.87 6.74
N PRO A 232 5.51 15.00 6.44
CA PRO A 232 4.72 14.32 7.45
C PRO A 232 5.58 13.45 8.37
N ALA A 233 5.20 13.32 9.65
CA ALA A 233 5.89 12.45 10.59
C ALA A 233 5.72 10.96 10.26
N VAL A 234 4.54 10.58 9.74
CA VAL A 234 4.30 9.25 9.18
C VAL A 234 4.97 9.14 7.80
N PRO A 235 5.93 8.22 7.58
CA PRO A 235 6.63 8.08 6.31
C PRO A 235 5.74 7.64 5.13
N ALA A 236 6.24 7.80 3.90
CA ALA A 236 5.48 7.47 2.69
C ALA A 236 5.22 5.96 2.53
N ASP A 237 6.16 5.11 2.91
CA ASP A 237 6.03 3.65 2.81
C ASP A 237 5.01 3.07 3.79
N ALA A 238 4.72 3.76 4.89
CA ALA A 238 3.67 3.39 5.85
C ALA A 238 2.25 3.51 5.28
N VAL A 239 2.05 4.35 4.26
CA VAL A 239 0.71 4.67 3.71
C VAL A 239 0.52 4.22 2.25
N THR A 240 1.63 3.98 1.54
CA THR A 240 1.62 3.55 0.14
C THR A 240 1.85 2.05 0.01
N THR A 241 1.05 1.41 -0.82
CA THR A 241 1.21 -0.01 -1.17
C THR A 241 2.46 -0.23 -2.00
N SER A 242 3.07 -1.41 -1.90
CA SER A 242 4.19 -1.80 -2.76
C SER A 242 3.74 -2.25 -4.16
N GLY A 243 4.68 -2.35 -5.10
CA GLY A 243 4.42 -2.81 -6.47
C GLY A 243 4.17 -4.31 -6.60
N SER A 244 4.69 -5.12 -5.68
CA SER A 244 4.45 -6.57 -5.64
C SER A 244 3.26 -6.94 -4.74
N GLY A 245 2.94 -6.11 -3.75
CA GLY A 245 2.03 -6.46 -2.66
C GLY A 245 2.64 -7.42 -1.63
N LEU A 246 3.91 -7.82 -1.79
CA LEU A 246 4.59 -8.81 -0.94
C LEU A 246 5.91 -8.28 -0.35
N ASP A 247 6.05 -6.96 -0.27
CA ASP A 247 7.27 -6.28 0.13
C ASP A 247 7.69 -6.66 1.58
N PRO A 248 8.84 -7.31 1.77
CA PRO A 248 9.30 -7.71 3.10
C PRO A 248 9.91 -6.55 3.90
N ASP A 249 10.11 -5.41 3.25
CA ASP A 249 10.96 -4.34 3.72
C ASP A 249 10.17 -3.04 4.02
N ILE A 250 10.61 -2.32 5.05
CA ILE A 250 10.15 -0.96 5.37
C ILE A 250 11.32 0.01 5.44
N SER A 251 11.03 1.30 5.35
CA SER A 251 12.04 2.34 5.54
C SER A 251 12.51 2.39 7.00
N PRO A 252 13.77 2.79 7.26
CA PRO A 252 14.25 3.02 8.62
C PRO A 252 13.43 4.07 9.38
N ALA A 253 12.88 5.07 8.68
CA ALA A 253 12.00 6.05 9.28
C ALA A 253 10.69 5.42 9.76
N TYR A 254 10.12 4.48 8.99
CA TYR A 254 8.91 3.79 9.41
C TYR A 254 9.20 2.80 10.54
N ALA A 255 10.35 2.13 10.53
CA ALA A 255 10.77 1.33 11.68
C ALA A 255 10.93 2.19 12.94
N GLU A 256 11.57 3.36 12.85
CA GLU A 256 11.85 4.22 14.01
C GLU A 256 10.57 4.64 14.75
N ILE A 257 9.51 5.06 14.04
CA ILE A 257 8.28 5.50 14.71
C ILE A 257 7.58 4.37 15.48
N GLN A 258 7.83 3.10 15.11
CA GLN A 258 7.20 1.94 15.76
C GLN A 258 7.94 1.46 17.01
N ILE A 259 9.18 1.93 17.23
CA ILE A 259 10.06 1.45 18.30
C ILE A 259 9.42 1.59 19.68
N ALA A 260 8.80 2.73 19.97
CA ALA A 260 8.23 3.02 21.28
C ALA A 260 7.09 2.03 21.64
N ARG A 261 6.20 1.74 20.68
CA ARG A 261 5.11 0.79 20.83
C ARG A 261 5.64 -0.62 21.07
N VAL A 262 6.57 -1.09 20.23
CA VAL A 262 7.13 -2.43 20.33
C VAL A 262 7.94 -2.62 21.62
N ALA A 263 8.72 -1.61 22.03
CA ALA A 263 9.46 -1.62 23.28
C ALA A 263 8.54 -1.75 24.50
N THR A 264 7.43 -1.00 24.50
CA THR A 264 6.41 -1.04 25.55
C THR A 264 5.77 -2.43 25.62
N ALA A 265 5.35 -2.99 24.49
CA ALA A 265 4.72 -4.31 24.42
C ALA A 265 5.65 -5.45 24.89
N ARG A 266 6.96 -5.27 24.78
CA ARG A 266 7.98 -6.26 25.17
C ARG A 266 8.62 -5.96 26.53
N HIS A 267 8.21 -4.89 27.23
CA HIS A 267 8.79 -4.44 28.50
C HIS A 267 10.30 -4.23 28.46
N VAL A 268 10.80 -3.61 27.38
CA VAL A 268 12.23 -3.28 27.18
C VAL A 268 12.41 -1.81 26.83
N GLY A 269 13.65 -1.31 26.90
CA GLY A 269 13.97 0.07 26.54
C GLY A 269 13.91 0.31 25.02
N PRO A 270 13.47 1.49 24.54
CA PRO A 270 13.50 1.87 23.13
C PRO A 270 14.89 1.70 22.47
N ASP A 271 15.96 1.99 23.22
CA ASP A 271 17.33 1.87 22.72
C ASP A 271 17.74 0.43 22.44
N GLN A 272 17.20 -0.53 23.19
CA GLN A 272 17.43 -1.96 22.96
C GLN A 272 16.79 -2.40 21.64
N ILE A 273 15.54 -2.00 21.41
CA ILE A 273 14.85 -2.26 20.14
C ILE A 273 15.57 -1.58 18.97
N ARG A 274 15.99 -0.32 19.13
CA ARG A 274 16.74 0.42 18.10
C ARG A 274 18.05 -0.28 17.72
N ALA A 275 18.76 -0.85 18.71
CA ALA A 275 19.96 -1.64 18.46
C ALA A 275 19.68 -2.89 17.62
N VAL A 276 18.55 -3.56 17.83
CA VAL A 276 18.14 -4.71 16.99
C VAL A 276 17.77 -4.23 15.58
N VAL A 277 16.98 -3.16 15.45
CA VAL A 277 16.61 -2.58 14.13
C VAL A 277 17.87 -2.27 13.31
N ALA A 278 18.92 -1.72 13.93
CA ALA A 278 20.18 -1.41 13.25
C ALA A 278 20.89 -2.66 12.69
N GLN A 279 20.74 -3.83 13.31
CA GLN A 279 21.34 -5.10 12.85
C GLN A 279 20.63 -5.66 11.60
N TYR A 280 19.34 -5.35 11.44
CA TYR A 280 18.51 -5.82 10.31
C TYR A 280 18.31 -4.76 9.23
N ARG A 281 19.09 -3.68 9.30
CA ARG A 281 19.12 -2.65 8.28
C ARG A 281 19.98 -3.10 7.10
N ASN A 282 19.39 -3.15 5.91
CA ASN A 282 20.13 -3.29 4.67
C ASN A 282 20.53 -1.91 4.16
N GLY A 283 21.80 -1.76 3.77
CA GLY A 283 22.30 -0.56 3.10
C GLY A 283 21.92 -0.52 1.62
N ARG A 284 22.31 0.56 0.94
CA ARG A 284 22.20 0.65 -0.52
C ARG A 284 23.10 -0.40 -1.18
N ALA A 285 22.59 -1.07 -2.21
CA ALA A 285 23.40 -1.98 -3.01
C ALA A 285 24.53 -1.19 -3.69
N LEU A 286 25.76 -1.70 -3.60
CA LEU A 286 26.98 -1.02 -4.09
C LEU A 286 27.18 0.41 -3.54
N GLY A 287 26.47 0.80 -2.47
CA GLY A 287 26.52 2.14 -1.87
C GLY A 287 25.62 3.20 -2.52
N PHE A 288 25.03 2.95 -3.70
CA PHE A 288 24.23 3.96 -4.41
C PHE A 288 22.91 3.43 -5.02
N LEU A 289 22.75 2.13 -5.21
CA LEU A 289 21.53 1.54 -5.78
C LEU A 289 20.51 1.21 -4.70
N GLY A 290 19.26 1.60 -4.94
CA GLY A 290 18.16 1.36 -4.01
C GLY A 290 18.22 2.25 -2.78
N GLU A 291 17.41 1.92 -1.77
CA GLU A 291 17.26 2.68 -0.53
C GLU A 291 17.61 1.82 0.68
N PRO A 292 18.00 2.41 1.81
CA PRO A 292 18.15 1.65 3.04
C PRO A 292 16.80 1.06 3.47
N THR A 293 16.77 -0.22 3.83
CA THR A 293 15.55 -0.92 4.26
C THR A 293 15.75 -1.67 5.57
N VAL A 294 14.65 -2.07 6.19
CA VAL A 294 14.62 -2.95 7.36
C VAL A 294 13.68 -4.12 7.04
N ASN A 295 14.18 -5.35 7.16
CA ASN A 295 13.37 -6.54 6.89
C ASN A 295 12.48 -6.89 8.07
N VAL A 296 11.16 -6.81 7.88
CA VAL A 296 10.18 -6.87 8.98
C VAL A 296 10.11 -8.27 9.60
N LEU A 297 10.03 -9.33 8.78
CA LEU A 297 9.92 -10.70 9.29
C LEU A 297 11.17 -11.12 10.05
N GLN A 298 12.36 -10.84 9.49
CA GLN A 298 13.62 -11.16 10.17
C GLN A 298 13.76 -10.40 11.50
N LEU A 299 13.38 -9.11 11.51
CA LEU A 299 13.39 -8.28 12.72
C LEU A 299 12.44 -8.84 13.79
N ASN A 300 11.18 -9.11 13.43
CA ASN A 300 10.19 -9.63 14.37
C ASN A 300 10.62 -10.99 14.96
N LEU A 301 11.13 -11.91 14.13
CA LEU A 301 11.66 -13.19 14.61
C LEU A 301 12.84 -13.04 15.57
N GLN A 302 13.71 -12.05 15.33
CA GLN A 302 14.81 -11.79 16.24
C GLN A 302 14.32 -11.22 17.57
N LEU A 303 13.35 -10.33 17.54
CA LEU A 303 12.74 -9.77 18.75
C LEU A 303 12.07 -10.85 19.59
N ASP A 304 11.41 -11.84 18.97
CA ASP A 304 10.84 -12.97 19.70
C ASP A 304 11.89 -13.84 20.40
N ARG A 305 13.09 -13.95 19.82
CA ARG A 305 14.21 -14.70 20.41
C ARG A 305 14.89 -13.94 21.55
N GLN A 306 15.09 -12.63 21.39
CA GLN A 306 15.84 -11.81 22.36
C GLN A 306 14.96 -11.22 23.47
N TYR A 307 13.75 -10.80 23.11
CA TYR A 307 12.81 -10.07 23.97
C TYR A 307 11.40 -10.66 23.81
N PRO A 308 11.18 -11.93 24.22
CA PRO A 308 9.87 -12.56 24.11
C PRO A 308 8.82 -11.76 24.87
N VAL A 309 7.60 -11.68 24.32
CA VAL A 309 6.48 -11.02 24.98
C VAL A 309 6.14 -11.82 26.24
N PRO A 310 6.09 -11.19 27.43
CA PRO A 310 5.70 -11.89 28.64
C PRO A 310 4.23 -12.33 28.56
N SER A 311 4.00 -13.58 28.96
CA SER A 311 2.69 -14.25 28.99
C SER A 311 1.73 -13.64 30.00
#